data_AF-A0A1G8J4N3-F1
#
_entry.id   AF-A0A1G8J4N3-F1
#
_cell.length_a   1.000
_cell.length_b   1.000
_cell.length_c   1.000
_cell.angle_alpha   90.00
_cell.angle_beta   90.00
_cell.angle_gamma   90.00
#
_symmetry.space_group_name_H-M   'P 1'
#
loop_
_entity.id
_entity.type
_entity.pdbx_description
1 polymer ?
#
loop_
_entity_poly.entity_id
_entity_poly.type
_entity_poly.pdbx_seq_one_letter_code
_entity_poly.pdbx_strand_id
1 'polypeptide(L)'
;MTELIAKTAIDRRLAEIVTPVLEDMGFELVRIRLMGGKTPTLQIMAERPEGGIEVDECARISTAVSATLDVEDPIIDAYTLEVSSPGIDRPLTRLKDFDTFEGYEVRIETAEMIEGRKRWRGVLAGVEGNEVLLNIDPESEGGEVQTIGLDFDWLSDAKLVLTDDLIRDMLRARKAQEVDETQFDDIEADDAAAQED
;
A
#
# COMPACT_ATOMS: atom_id res chain seq x y z
N MET A 1 10.84 -11.92 -5.41
CA MET A 1 9.81 -10.86 -5.29
C MET A 1 8.61 -11.48 -4.60
N THR A 2 8.15 -10.90 -3.50
CA THR A 2 7.13 -11.49 -2.62
C THR A 2 5.76 -11.50 -3.30
N GLU A 3 4.99 -12.57 -3.14
CA GLU A 3 3.65 -12.70 -3.74
C GLU A 3 2.68 -11.60 -3.27
N LEU A 4 2.98 -10.97 -2.14
CA LEU A 4 2.21 -9.85 -1.59
C LEU A 4 2.38 -8.56 -2.38
N ILE A 5 3.59 -8.23 -2.87
CA ILE A 5 3.80 -7.03 -3.71
C ILE A 5 3.13 -7.21 -5.07
N ALA A 6 3.22 -8.41 -5.65
CA ALA A 6 2.74 -8.75 -6.99
C ALA A 6 2.12 -10.16 -7.01
N LYS A 7 0.78 -10.25 -7.15
CA LYS A 7 0.04 -11.52 -6.98
C LYS A 7 0.05 -12.39 -8.23
N THR A 8 -0.18 -11.80 -9.40
CA THR A 8 -0.29 -12.55 -10.65
C THR A 8 1.04 -12.61 -11.40
N ALA A 9 1.15 -13.51 -12.39
CA ALA A 9 2.34 -13.57 -13.24
C ALA A 9 2.59 -12.25 -13.98
N ILE A 10 1.53 -11.57 -14.44
CA ILE A 10 1.65 -10.27 -15.09
C ILE A 10 2.07 -9.18 -14.09
N ASP A 11 1.53 -9.17 -12.86
CA ASP A 11 1.97 -8.23 -11.82
C ASP A 11 3.47 -8.39 -11.51
N ARG A 12 3.97 -9.62 -11.46
CA ARG A 12 5.39 -9.89 -11.20
C ARG A 12 6.28 -9.36 -12.31
N ARG A 13 5.90 -9.60 -13.57
CA ARG A 13 6.61 -9.01 -14.72
C ARG A 13 6.60 -7.48 -14.68
N LEU A 14 5.46 -6.88 -14.34
CA LEU A 14 5.34 -5.43 -14.21
C LEU A 14 6.20 -4.88 -13.07
N ALA A 15 6.22 -5.54 -11.91
CA ALA A 15 7.08 -5.14 -10.81
C ALA A 15 8.57 -5.23 -11.15
N GLU A 16 9.00 -6.23 -11.92
CA GLU A 16 10.41 -6.35 -12.35
C GLU A 16 10.85 -5.14 -13.21
N ILE A 17 9.92 -4.57 -13.98
CA ILE A 17 10.14 -3.39 -14.81
C ILE A 17 10.06 -2.10 -13.97
N VAL A 18 9.06 -2.00 -13.10
CA VAL A 18 8.73 -0.77 -12.34
C VAL A 18 9.66 -0.55 -11.15
N THR A 19 10.08 -1.62 -10.45
CA THR A 19 10.85 -1.51 -9.20
C THR A 19 12.16 -0.73 -9.39
N PRO A 20 13.00 -1.02 -10.41
CA PRO A 20 14.24 -0.27 -10.62
C PRO A 20 13.99 1.23 -10.88
N VAL A 21 12.92 1.57 -11.60
CA VAL A 21 12.55 2.97 -11.88
C VAL A 21 12.19 3.70 -10.58
N LEU A 22 11.44 3.05 -9.69
CA LEU A 22 11.10 3.62 -8.38
C LEU A 22 12.33 3.80 -7.50
N GLU A 23 13.19 2.78 -7.44
CA GLU A 23 14.41 2.79 -6.63
C GLU A 23 15.39 3.89 -7.08
N ASP A 24 15.57 4.08 -8.38
CA ASP A 24 16.39 5.16 -8.96
C ASP A 24 15.84 6.56 -8.60
N MET A 25 14.53 6.67 -8.40
CA MET A 25 13.86 7.89 -7.97
C MET A 25 13.82 8.06 -6.44
N GLY A 26 14.31 7.09 -5.66
CA GLY A 26 14.33 7.11 -4.19
C GLY A 26 13.01 6.67 -3.55
N PHE A 27 12.19 5.90 -4.26
CA PHE A 27 10.94 5.32 -3.78
C PHE A 27 11.03 3.80 -3.74
N GLU A 28 10.09 3.18 -3.05
CA GLU A 28 9.95 1.74 -3.00
C GLU A 28 8.57 1.33 -3.45
N LEU A 29 8.50 0.17 -4.12
CA LEU A 29 7.24 -0.45 -4.49
C LEU A 29 6.59 -1.08 -3.26
N VAL A 30 5.38 -0.63 -2.91
CA VAL A 30 4.53 -1.27 -1.90
C VAL A 30 3.65 -2.32 -2.56
N ARG A 31 2.96 -1.98 -3.64
CA ARG A 31 2.05 -2.92 -4.30
C ARG A 31 1.88 -2.58 -5.77
N ILE A 32 1.79 -3.61 -6.61
CA ILE A 32 1.39 -3.46 -8.01
C ILE A 32 0.26 -4.43 -8.35
N ARG A 33 -0.79 -3.96 -9.04
CA ARG A 33 -1.93 -4.79 -9.47
C ARG A 33 -2.43 -4.34 -10.84
N LEU A 34 -2.54 -5.27 -11.77
CA LEU A 34 -3.36 -5.10 -12.97
C LEU A 34 -4.78 -5.59 -12.69
N MET A 35 -5.69 -4.64 -12.48
CA MET A 35 -7.09 -4.92 -12.17
C MET A 35 -7.93 -4.93 -13.45
N GLY A 36 -8.77 -5.96 -13.57
CA GLY A 36 -9.67 -6.12 -14.72
C GLY A 36 -10.79 -5.06 -14.77
N GLY A 37 -11.45 -4.97 -15.92
CA GLY A 37 -12.51 -4.01 -16.20
C GLY A 37 -12.71 -3.87 -17.71
N LYS A 38 -13.59 -2.96 -18.15
CA LYS A 38 -13.71 -2.64 -19.58
C LYS A 38 -12.40 -2.02 -20.12
N THR A 39 -11.76 -1.21 -19.30
CA THR A 39 -10.39 -0.72 -19.46
C THR A 39 -9.65 -1.13 -18.18
N PRO A 40 -8.67 -2.03 -18.25
CA PRO A 40 -7.87 -2.42 -17.10
C PRO A 40 -7.21 -1.23 -16.41
N THR A 41 -6.97 -1.33 -15.11
CA THR A 41 -6.21 -0.32 -14.35
C THR A 41 -4.95 -0.97 -13.79
N LEU A 42 -3.79 -0.43 -14.14
CA LEU A 42 -2.51 -0.74 -13.53
C LEU A 42 -2.31 0.19 -12.33
N GLN A 43 -2.53 -0.33 -11.12
CA GLN A 43 -2.33 0.41 -9.89
C GLN A 43 -0.94 0.12 -9.32
N ILE A 44 -0.21 1.18 -9.02
CA ILE A 44 1.11 1.17 -8.40
C ILE A 44 1.02 1.99 -7.11
N MET A 45 1.26 1.34 -5.98
CA MET A 45 1.42 1.99 -4.69
C MET A 45 2.90 2.08 -4.38
N ALA A 46 3.39 3.30 -4.18
CA ALA A 46 4.77 3.59 -3.86
C ALA A 46 4.87 4.54 -2.68
N GLU A 47 6.03 4.56 -2.06
CA GLU A 47 6.34 5.49 -0.98
C GLU A 47 7.85 5.67 -0.84
N ARG A 48 8.24 6.65 -0.03
CA ARG A 48 9.63 6.78 0.42
C ARG A 48 9.97 5.68 1.42
N PRO A 49 11.25 5.31 1.60
CA PRO A 49 11.66 4.35 2.61
C PRO A 49 11.09 4.63 4.00
N GLU A 50 10.93 5.93 4.33
CA GLU A 50 10.50 6.40 5.65
C GLU A 50 8.97 6.62 5.71
N GLY A 51 8.26 6.25 4.64
CA GLY A 51 6.83 6.41 4.47
C GLY A 51 6.43 7.71 3.76
N GLY A 52 5.20 7.71 3.25
CA GLY A 52 4.59 8.87 2.60
C GLY A 52 5.10 9.14 1.19
N ILE A 53 4.31 9.92 0.45
CA ILE A 53 4.63 10.45 -0.87
C ILE A 53 3.66 11.60 -1.15
N GLU A 54 4.16 12.69 -1.75
CA GLU A 54 3.32 13.82 -2.15
C GLU A 54 2.72 13.63 -3.55
N VAL A 55 1.69 14.42 -3.87
CA VAL A 55 0.95 14.30 -5.15
C VAL A 55 1.86 14.53 -6.35
N ASP A 56 2.74 15.54 -6.30
CA ASP A 56 3.68 15.83 -7.38
C ASP A 56 4.67 14.69 -7.60
N GLU A 57 5.01 13.95 -6.56
CA GLU A 57 5.90 12.81 -6.65
C GLU A 57 5.21 11.63 -7.32
N CYS A 58 3.92 11.41 -7.01
CA CYS A 58 3.09 10.45 -7.74
C CYS A 58 3.05 10.80 -9.24
N ALA A 59 2.94 12.10 -9.60
CA ALA A 59 2.95 12.55 -10.98
C ALA A 59 4.31 12.30 -11.68
N ARG A 60 5.43 12.55 -10.98
CA ARG A 60 6.78 12.23 -11.50
C ARG A 60 6.96 10.74 -11.72
N ILE A 61 6.55 9.91 -10.76
CA ILE A 61 6.60 8.45 -10.87
C ILE A 61 5.75 7.99 -12.06
N SER A 62 4.52 8.47 -12.16
CA SER A 62 3.61 8.13 -13.25
C SER A 62 4.25 8.41 -14.62
N THR A 63 4.88 9.58 -14.78
CA THR A 63 5.58 9.95 -16.02
C THR A 63 6.74 9.02 -16.34
N ALA A 64 7.61 8.75 -15.37
CA ALA A 64 8.79 7.90 -15.56
C ALA A 64 8.43 6.43 -15.84
N VAL A 65 7.44 5.90 -15.10
CA VAL A 65 6.93 4.55 -15.28
C VAL A 65 6.23 4.41 -16.63
N SER A 66 5.40 5.39 -17.03
CA SER A 66 4.74 5.36 -18.34
C SER A 66 5.76 5.26 -19.47
N ALA A 67 6.80 6.10 -19.45
CA ALA A 67 7.84 6.08 -20.47
C ALA A 67 8.58 4.72 -20.53
N THR A 68 8.80 4.08 -19.38
CA THR A 68 9.44 2.75 -19.31
C THR A 68 8.51 1.67 -19.85
N LEU A 69 7.23 1.70 -19.50
CA LEU A 69 6.22 0.75 -19.96
C LEU A 69 5.94 0.90 -21.47
N ASP A 70 6.06 2.10 -22.04
CA ASP A 70 5.96 2.31 -23.50
C ASP A 70 7.10 1.63 -24.28
N VAL A 71 8.27 1.47 -23.65
CA VAL A 71 9.44 0.80 -24.27
C VAL A 71 9.37 -0.72 -24.11
N GLU A 72 9.06 -1.19 -22.89
CA GLU A 72 8.99 -2.62 -22.57
C GLU A 72 7.70 -3.30 -23.06
N ASP A 73 6.64 -2.51 -23.27
CA ASP A 73 5.30 -2.87 -23.74
C ASP A 73 4.76 -4.21 -23.19
N PRO A 74 4.67 -4.38 -21.85
CA PRO A 74 4.26 -5.65 -21.26
C PRO A 74 2.75 -5.91 -21.33
N ILE A 75 1.92 -4.89 -21.60
CA ILE A 75 0.45 -4.95 -21.62
C ILE A 75 -0.05 -4.52 -23.01
N ILE A 76 -0.64 -5.47 -23.74
CA ILE A 76 -1.05 -5.25 -25.15
C ILE A 76 -2.28 -4.35 -25.26
N ASP A 77 -3.20 -4.43 -24.31
CA ASP A 77 -4.46 -3.70 -24.35
C ASP A 77 -4.34 -2.33 -23.66
N ALA A 78 -5.18 -1.37 -24.09
CA ALA A 78 -5.25 -0.06 -23.43
C ALA A 78 -5.62 -0.21 -21.94
N TYR A 79 -4.91 0.53 -21.09
CA TYR A 79 -5.11 0.53 -19.64
C TYR A 79 -5.01 1.95 -19.07
N THR A 80 -5.51 2.13 -17.84
CA THR A 80 -5.29 3.32 -17.03
C THR A 80 -4.12 3.08 -16.07
N LEU A 81 -3.14 3.98 -16.04
CA LEU A 81 -2.08 3.97 -15.03
C LEU A 81 -2.51 4.79 -13.81
N GLU A 82 -2.49 4.18 -12.63
CA GLU A 82 -2.76 4.85 -11.35
C GLU A 82 -1.53 4.72 -10.44
N VAL A 83 -1.00 5.85 -10.00
CA VAL A 83 0.11 5.91 -9.04
C VAL A 83 -0.38 6.61 -7.78
N SER A 84 -0.19 5.99 -6.62
CA SER A 84 -0.65 6.53 -5.34
C SER A 84 0.25 6.12 -4.17
N SER A 85 0.06 6.81 -3.04
CA SER A 85 0.50 6.30 -1.73
C SER A 85 -0.39 5.12 -1.29
N PRO A 86 0.07 4.23 -0.40
CA PRO A 86 -0.77 3.18 0.17
C PRO A 86 -1.89 3.69 1.10
N GLY A 87 -1.82 4.93 1.60
CA GLY A 87 -2.84 5.52 2.47
C GLY A 87 -3.02 4.82 3.81
N ILE A 88 -4.21 4.97 4.41
CA ILE A 88 -4.53 4.45 5.75
C ILE A 88 -5.02 2.98 5.77
N ASP A 89 -5.72 2.53 4.72
CA ASP A 89 -6.05 1.10 4.51
C ASP A 89 -4.85 0.38 3.87
N ARG A 90 -3.68 0.57 4.49
CA ARG A 90 -2.37 0.23 3.95
C ARG A 90 -2.22 -1.28 3.79
N PRO A 91 -1.86 -1.79 2.60
CA PRO A 91 -1.41 -3.18 2.45
C PRO A 91 -0.02 -3.38 3.07
N LEU A 92 0.16 -4.49 3.78
CA LEU A 92 1.44 -4.91 4.33
C LEU A 92 2.01 -6.00 3.43
N THR A 93 3.12 -5.72 2.76
CA THR A 93 3.59 -6.53 1.61
C THR A 93 5.06 -6.92 1.69
N ARG A 94 5.80 -6.27 2.59
CA ARG A 94 7.21 -6.45 2.88
C ARG A 94 7.35 -6.70 4.36
N LEU A 95 8.31 -7.52 4.78
CA LEU A 95 8.57 -7.78 6.21
C LEU A 95 8.71 -6.49 7.03
N LYS A 96 9.42 -5.49 6.49
CA LYS A 96 9.58 -4.19 7.15
C LYS A 96 8.25 -3.46 7.39
N ASP A 97 7.21 -3.70 6.59
CA ASP A 97 5.90 -3.11 6.84
C ASP A 97 5.34 -3.64 8.17
N PHE A 98 5.52 -4.93 8.48
CA PHE A 98 5.03 -5.52 9.72
C PHE A 98 5.80 -5.01 10.95
N ASP A 99 7.09 -4.73 10.78
CA ASP A 99 7.92 -4.12 11.82
C ASP A 99 7.53 -2.65 12.07
N THR A 100 7.43 -1.84 11.01
CA THR A 100 7.06 -0.42 11.09
C THR A 100 5.69 -0.19 11.77
N PHE A 101 4.74 -1.11 11.57
CA PHE A 101 3.39 -0.99 12.11
C PHE A 101 3.13 -1.90 13.32
N GLU A 102 4.17 -2.31 14.04
CA GLU A 102 4.01 -2.98 15.33
C GLU A 102 3.07 -2.18 16.26
N GLY A 103 2.22 -2.89 17.00
CA GLY A 103 1.24 -2.30 17.89
C GLY A 103 -0.09 -1.91 17.22
N TYR A 104 -0.19 -1.93 15.89
CA TYR A 104 -1.45 -1.72 15.19
C TYR A 104 -2.18 -3.04 14.88
N GLU A 105 -3.51 -2.95 14.80
CA GLU A 105 -4.36 -4.08 14.42
C GLU A 105 -4.24 -4.35 12.91
N VAL A 106 -4.09 -5.62 12.56
CA VAL A 106 -3.98 -6.10 11.18
C VAL A 106 -4.97 -7.21 10.89
N ARG A 107 -5.29 -7.34 9.60
CA ARG A 107 -5.93 -8.53 9.05
C ARG A 107 -4.96 -9.21 8.10
N ILE A 108 -4.70 -10.49 8.35
CA ILE A 108 -3.81 -11.34 7.55
C ILE A 108 -4.63 -12.49 6.97
N GLU A 109 -4.47 -12.75 5.67
CA GLU A 109 -4.98 -13.95 5.00
C GLU A 109 -3.83 -14.84 4.57
N THR A 110 -3.93 -16.14 4.83
CA THR A 110 -2.93 -17.15 4.49
C THR A 110 -3.37 -17.94 3.26
N ALA A 111 -2.41 -18.35 2.43
CA ALA A 111 -2.67 -19.08 1.19
C ALA A 111 -3.33 -20.44 1.49
N GLU A 112 -2.81 -21.14 2.50
CA GLU A 112 -3.29 -22.43 2.97
C GLU A 112 -4.01 -22.32 4.32
N MET A 113 -4.76 -23.36 4.69
CA MET A 113 -5.44 -23.40 5.97
C MET A 113 -4.45 -23.73 7.08
N ILE A 114 -4.39 -22.88 8.10
CA ILE A 114 -3.57 -23.06 9.30
C ILE A 114 -4.52 -23.16 10.48
N GLU A 115 -4.43 -24.25 11.25
CA GLU A 115 -5.29 -24.49 12.42
C GLU A 115 -6.80 -24.32 12.15
N GLY A 116 -7.25 -24.74 10.95
CA GLY A 116 -8.66 -24.67 10.58
C GLY A 116 -9.16 -23.31 10.07
N ARG A 117 -8.30 -22.28 10.00
CA ARG A 117 -8.65 -20.95 9.48
C ARG A 117 -7.63 -20.42 8.47
N LYS A 118 -8.07 -19.50 7.61
CA LYS A 118 -7.19 -18.75 6.68
C LYS A 118 -7.04 -17.29 7.06
N ARG A 119 -7.96 -16.75 7.85
CA ARG A 119 -8.04 -15.34 8.21
C ARG A 119 -7.66 -15.16 9.67
N TRP A 120 -6.75 -14.24 9.88
CA TRP A 120 -6.17 -13.89 11.17
C TRP A 120 -6.39 -12.40 11.38
N ARG A 121 -6.74 -12.03 12.60
CA ARG A 121 -6.91 -10.65 13.03
C ARG A 121 -6.32 -10.55 14.43
N GLY A 122 -5.58 -9.48 14.67
CA GLY A 122 -4.91 -9.24 15.93
C GLY A 122 -3.98 -8.04 15.84
N VAL A 123 -3.26 -7.77 16.92
CA VAL A 123 -2.31 -6.66 17.01
C VAL A 123 -0.92 -7.17 16.64
N LEU A 124 -0.21 -6.47 15.76
CA LEU A 124 1.17 -6.82 15.42
C LEU A 124 2.07 -6.75 16.66
N ALA A 125 2.87 -7.80 16.85
CA ALA A 125 3.81 -7.96 17.95
C ALA A 125 5.26 -7.99 17.46
N GLY A 126 5.51 -7.46 16.26
CA GLY A 126 6.81 -7.41 15.61
C GLY A 126 7.06 -8.56 14.63
N VAL A 127 8.32 -8.71 14.22
CA VAL A 127 8.80 -9.74 13.30
C VAL A 127 9.99 -10.46 13.91
N GLU A 128 10.01 -11.79 13.85
CA GLU A 128 11.17 -12.60 14.25
C GLU A 128 11.64 -13.46 13.07
N GLY A 129 12.79 -13.12 12.50
CA GLY A 129 13.29 -13.80 11.30
C GLY A 129 12.35 -13.62 10.11
N ASN A 130 11.66 -14.70 9.72
CA ASN A 130 10.65 -14.69 8.65
C ASN A 130 9.21 -14.77 9.19
N GLU A 131 9.02 -14.75 10.51
CA GLU A 131 7.71 -14.88 11.12
C GLU A 131 7.14 -13.51 11.52
N VAL A 132 5.89 -13.27 11.13
CA VAL A 132 5.10 -12.14 11.60
C VAL A 132 4.41 -12.55 12.89
N LEU A 133 4.69 -11.83 13.97
CA LEU A 133 4.12 -12.10 15.28
C LEU A 133 2.79 -11.35 15.45
N LEU A 134 1.76 -12.05 15.89
CA LEU A 134 0.41 -11.51 16.06
C LEU A 134 -0.13 -11.85 17.45
N ASN A 135 -0.50 -10.82 18.20
CA ASN A 135 -1.27 -10.95 19.43
C ASN A 135 -2.75 -11.08 19.07
N ILE A 136 -3.32 -12.25 19.35
CA ILE A 136 -4.73 -12.53 19.11
C ILE A 136 -5.43 -12.51 20.45
N ASP A 137 -6.39 -11.59 20.58
CA ASP A 137 -7.34 -11.63 21.67
C ASP A 137 -8.46 -12.61 21.29
N PRO A 138 -8.64 -13.72 22.01
CA PRO A 138 -9.81 -14.58 21.85
C PRO A 138 -11.05 -13.89 22.45
N GLU A 139 -11.43 -12.72 21.94
CA GLU A 139 -12.62 -11.97 22.36
C GLU A 139 -13.94 -12.74 22.15
N SER A 140 -13.89 -13.92 21.53
CA SER A 140 -15.04 -14.83 21.42
C SER A 140 -15.15 -15.84 22.58
N GLU A 141 -14.12 -16.07 23.40
CA GLU A 141 -14.11 -17.13 24.43
C GLU A 141 -13.42 -16.76 25.77
N GLY A 142 -13.08 -15.49 26.01
CA GLY A 142 -12.61 -15.05 27.34
C GLY A 142 -11.26 -15.65 27.79
N GLY A 143 -10.40 -15.98 26.83
CA GLY A 143 -9.05 -16.50 27.07
C GLY A 143 -8.00 -15.40 27.23
N GLU A 144 -6.78 -15.80 27.61
CA GLU A 144 -5.61 -14.92 27.62
C GLU A 144 -5.17 -14.58 26.20
N VAL A 145 -4.60 -13.39 26.00
CA VAL A 145 -3.98 -12.98 24.73
C VAL A 145 -2.87 -13.96 24.38
N GLN A 146 -2.91 -14.52 23.17
CA GLN A 146 -1.89 -15.44 22.67
C GLN A 146 -1.11 -14.79 21.54
N THR A 147 0.22 -14.87 21.61
CA THR A 147 1.10 -14.50 20.50
C THR A 147 1.32 -15.72 19.61
N ILE A 148 1.04 -15.57 18.32
CA ILE A 148 1.34 -16.59 17.31
C ILE A 148 2.38 -16.06 16.33
N GLY A 149 3.18 -16.95 15.74
CA GLY A 149 4.02 -16.66 14.59
C GLY A 149 3.37 -17.19 13.31
N LEU A 150 3.27 -16.35 12.29
CA LEU A 150 2.90 -16.76 10.93
C LEU A 150 4.11 -16.55 10.03
N ASP A 151 4.58 -17.63 9.39
CA ASP A 151 5.64 -17.50 8.38
C ASP A 151 5.15 -16.58 7.27
N PHE A 152 5.96 -15.57 6.96
CA PHE A 152 5.67 -14.55 5.97
C PHE A 152 5.38 -15.13 4.58
N ASP A 153 6.01 -16.25 4.23
CA ASP A 153 5.78 -16.92 2.94
C ASP A 153 4.41 -17.61 2.86
N TRP A 154 3.71 -17.78 3.98
CA TRP A 154 2.34 -18.30 4.00
C TRP A 154 1.30 -17.24 3.70
N LEU A 155 1.67 -15.96 3.73
CA LEU A 155 0.72 -14.86 3.59
C LEU A 155 0.32 -14.66 2.13
N SER A 156 -0.99 -14.55 1.93
CA SER A 156 -1.62 -14.27 0.64
C SER A 156 -2.20 -12.85 0.56
N ASP A 157 -2.48 -12.24 1.70
CA ASP A 157 -2.92 -10.85 1.84
C ASP A 157 -2.63 -10.37 3.26
N ALA A 158 -2.29 -9.09 3.42
CA ALA A 158 -2.22 -8.47 4.73
C ALA A 158 -2.46 -6.96 4.61
N LYS A 159 -3.16 -6.39 5.58
CA LYS A 159 -3.40 -4.95 5.65
C LYS A 159 -3.69 -4.49 7.07
N LEU A 160 -3.47 -3.20 7.31
CA LEU A 160 -3.92 -2.54 8.54
C LEU A 160 -5.45 -2.57 8.65
N VAL A 161 -5.95 -2.72 9.87
CA VAL A 161 -7.36 -2.50 10.17
C VAL A 161 -7.53 -1.03 10.53
N LEU A 162 -8.52 -0.40 9.88
CA LEU A 162 -8.84 1.01 10.11
C LEU A 162 -9.52 1.20 11.47
N THR A 163 -8.72 1.30 12.54
CA THR A 163 -9.17 1.58 13.91
C THR A 163 -9.13 3.08 14.21
N ASP A 164 -9.88 3.53 15.21
CA ASP A 164 -9.90 4.93 15.64
C ASP A 164 -8.51 5.42 16.10
N ASP A 165 -7.73 4.56 16.75
CA ASP A 165 -6.38 4.88 17.19
C ASP A 165 -5.43 5.00 16.00
N LEU A 166 -5.53 4.11 15.01
CA LEU A 166 -4.77 4.24 13.75
C LEU A 166 -5.11 5.55 13.02
N ILE A 167 -6.40 5.86 12.89
CA ILE A 167 -6.83 7.13 12.26
C ILE A 167 -6.24 8.33 12.99
N ARG A 168 -6.32 8.34 14.33
CA ARG A 168 -5.82 9.43 15.15
C ARG A 168 -4.32 9.64 14.95
N ASP A 169 -3.54 8.56 14.97
CA ASP A 169 -2.09 8.64 14.86
C ASP A 169 -1.63 9.04 13.46
N MET A 170 -2.27 8.49 12.42
CA MET A 170 -1.99 8.88 11.03
C MET A 170 -2.31 10.35 10.75
N LEU A 171 -3.43 10.86 11.27
CA LEU A 171 -3.77 12.28 11.13
C LEU A 171 -2.80 13.19 11.90
N ARG A 172 -2.31 12.75 13.06
CA ARG A 172 -1.29 13.48 13.83
C ARG A 172 0.05 13.53 13.09
N ALA A 173 0.50 12.40 12.56
CA ALA A 173 1.73 12.31 11.79
C ALA A 173 1.68 13.23 10.55
N ARG A 174 0.57 13.19 9.80
CA ARG A 174 0.37 14.07 8.64
C ARG A 174 0.36 15.55 9.02
N LYS A 175 -0.25 15.93 10.15
CA LYS A 175 -0.26 17.33 10.61
C LYS A 175 1.11 17.83 11.05
N ALA A 176 1.99 16.93 11.52
CA ALA A 176 3.36 17.27 11.88
C ALA A 176 4.26 17.46 10.65
N GLN A 177 3.85 16.96 9.49
CA GLN A 177 4.51 17.22 8.22
C GLN A 177 4.13 18.64 7.75
N GLU A 178 5.07 19.58 7.83
CA GLU A 178 4.84 20.95 7.34
C GLU A 178 4.53 20.93 5.86
N VAL A 179 3.36 21.47 5.49
CA VAL A 179 2.98 21.65 4.09
C VAL A 179 3.49 23.02 3.66
N ASP A 180 4.35 23.06 2.64
CA ASP A 180 4.86 24.30 2.09
C ASP A 180 3.76 25.00 1.27
N GLU A 181 3.07 25.95 1.90
CA GLU A 181 1.98 26.72 1.27
C GLU A 181 2.42 27.47 0.00
N THR A 182 3.73 27.67 -0.21
CA THR A 182 4.25 28.36 -1.40
C THR A 182 4.28 27.48 -2.66
N GLN A 183 3.99 26.18 -2.52
CA GLN A 183 3.93 25.23 -3.64
C GLN A 183 2.52 25.04 -4.19
N PHE A 184 1.51 25.68 -3.60
CA PHE A 184 0.14 25.64 -4.11
C PHE A 184 -0.11 26.81 -5.04
N ASP A 185 -0.78 26.54 -6.16
CA ASP A 185 -1.28 27.59 -7.04
C ASP A 185 -2.34 28.43 -6.32
N ASP A 186 -2.31 29.74 -6.55
CA ASP A 186 -3.36 30.65 -6.09
C ASP A 186 -4.71 30.19 -6.66
N ILE A 187 -5.73 30.11 -5.78
CA ILE A 187 -7.08 29.75 -6.21
C ILE A 187 -7.65 30.90 -7.06
N GLU A 188 -7.59 30.74 -8.38
CA GLU A 188 -8.32 31.60 -9.31
C GLU A 188 -9.80 31.22 -9.28
N ALA A 189 -10.60 31.97 -8.50
CA ALA A 189 -12.05 31.89 -8.55
C ALA A 189 -12.53 32.54 -9.86
N ASP A 190 -13.03 31.73 -10.78
CA ASP A 190 -13.69 32.22 -11.99
C ASP A 190 -15.03 32.85 -11.58
N ASP A 191 -15.04 34.17 -11.38
CA ASP A 191 -16.23 34.98 -11.12
C ASP A 191 -17.07 35.05 -12.40
N ALA A 192 -17.73 33.93 -12.74
CA ALA A 192 -18.79 33.89 -13.73
C ALA A 192 -20.02 34.62 -13.18
N ALA A 193 -19.94 35.94 -13.13
CA ALA A 193 -21.07 36.81 -12.85
C ALA A 193 -22.17 36.53 -13.89
N ALA A 194 -23.33 36.13 -13.37
CA ALA A 194 -24.54 35.91 -14.12
C ALA A 194 -24.86 37.10 -15.05
N GLN A 195 -24.91 36.84 -16.36
CA GLN A 195 -25.70 37.65 -17.29
C GLN A 195 -27.04 36.93 -17.45
N GLU A 196 -28.00 37.31 -16.60
CA GLU A 196 -29.42 37.16 -16.90
C GLU A 196 -29.81 38.30 -17.85
N ASP A 197 -30.22 37.96 -19.07
CA ASP A 197 -31.05 38.79 -19.96
C ASP A 197 -32.47 38.19 -20.01
#